data_AF-A0A5A7MVD1-F1
#
_entry.id   AF-A0A5A7MVD1-F1
#
_cell.length_a   1.000
_cell.length_b   1.000
_cell.length_c   1.000
_cell.angle_alpha   90.00
_cell.angle_beta   90.00
_cell.angle_gamma   90.00
#
_symmetry.space_group_name_H-M   'P 1'
#
loop_
_entity.id
_entity.type
_entity.pdbx_description
1 polymer ?
#
loop_
_entity_poly.entity_id
_entity_poly.type
_entity_poly.pdbx_seq_one_letter_code
_entity_poly.pdbx_strand_id
1 'polypeptide(L)'
;MIISSNDGDEKSALRLAQLISSHNTYIIVDGIYMSACALYILPASDNVEIRDNSIVSFHSSVPGILESVYDSASYARFEENWIEHAKNTKKLYETRGVYFRIFYDSIKMLDVSCIEIDEFNYIRNIYLIREMWISSKKYMQDIGFKFSGYWPENNKDIEESIKIHKLGCISWIFGGSIDYIGNLEAKNGIKQCGQEINDQ
;
A
#
# COMPACT_ATOMS: atom_id res chain seq x y z
N MET A 1 14.63 -16.55 2.38
CA MET A 1 13.30 -16.85 2.95
C MET A 1 12.28 -16.78 1.83
N ILE A 2 11.46 -17.81 1.65
CA ILE A 2 10.35 -17.81 0.68
C ILE A 2 9.09 -17.41 1.43
N ILE A 3 8.40 -16.38 0.97
CA ILE A 3 7.13 -15.94 1.56
C ILE A 3 6.06 -15.93 0.47
N SER A 4 4.93 -16.54 0.79
CA SER A 4 3.66 -16.35 0.11
C SER A 4 2.61 -16.04 1.18
N SER A 5 1.93 -14.90 1.08
CA SER A 5 0.85 -14.54 1.98
C SER A 5 -0.11 -13.55 1.32
N ASN A 6 -1.40 -13.78 1.56
CA ASN A 6 -2.47 -12.91 1.06
C ASN A 6 -2.77 -11.74 2.01
N ASP A 7 -2.34 -11.84 3.27
CA ASP A 7 -2.56 -10.80 4.28
C ASP A 7 -1.62 -10.94 5.50
N GLY A 8 -1.73 -10.03 6.46
CA GLY A 8 -1.09 -10.17 7.77
C GLY A 8 -1.37 -9.00 8.70
N ASP A 9 -1.29 -9.26 10.00
CA ASP A 9 -1.27 -8.22 11.02
C ASP A 9 -0.08 -7.28 10.78
N GLU A 10 -0.35 -5.99 10.54
CA GLU A 10 0.69 -5.00 10.20
C GLU A 10 1.78 -4.91 11.27
N LYS A 11 1.41 -5.05 12.56
CA LYS A 11 2.36 -5.00 13.67
C LYS A 11 3.34 -6.18 13.63
N SER A 12 2.82 -7.38 13.38
CA SER A 12 3.62 -8.59 13.22
C SER A 12 4.51 -8.52 11.98
N ALA A 13 3.98 -8.01 10.86
CA ALA A 13 4.74 -7.81 9.63
C ALA A 13 5.86 -6.79 9.82
N LEU A 14 5.61 -5.68 10.51
CA LEU A 14 6.61 -4.67 10.83
C LEU A 14 7.70 -5.22 11.76
N ARG A 15 7.34 -6.03 12.76
CA ARG A 15 8.31 -6.71 13.61
C ARG A 15 9.19 -7.68 12.83
N LEU A 16 8.61 -8.45 11.92
CA LEU A 16 9.37 -9.34 11.03
C LEU A 16 10.28 -8.54 10.09
N ALA A 17 9.80 -7.43 9.54
CA ALA A 17 10.58 -6.53 8.70
C ALA A 17 11.81 -5.97 9.44
N GLN A 18 11.67 -5.59 10.71
CA GLN A 18 12.80 -5.14 11.52
C GLN A 18 13.86 -6.24 11.69
N LEU A 19 13.45 -7.50 11.90
CA LEU A 19 14.36 -8.64 11.99
C LEU A 19 15.07 -8.91 10.65
N ILE A 20 14.35 -8.83 9.54
CA ILE A 20 14.92 -9.01 8.20
C ILE A 20 15.94 -7.92 7.91
N SER A 21 15.59 -6.67 8.22
CA SER A 21 16.46 -5.50 8.03
C SER A 21 17.75 -5.62 8.83
N SER A 22 17.67 -6.07 10.10
CA SER A 22 18.86 -6.22 10.95
C SER A 22 19.78 -7.37 10.54
N HIS A 23 19.27 -8.37 9.83
CA HIS A 23 20.05 -9.55 9.40
C HIS A 23 20.33 -9.58 7.89
N ASN A 24 19.94 -8.54 7.15
CA ASN A 24 20.07 -8.46 5.69
C ASN A 24 19.58 -9.74 4.97
N THR A 25 18.42 -10.24 5.38
CA THR A 25 17.92 -11.54 4.92
C THR A 25 17.52 -11.50 3.45
N TYR A 26 17.96 -12.49 2.67
CA TYR A 26 17.51 -12.68 1.29
C TYR A 26 16.02 -13.06 1.23
N ILE A 27 15.24 -12.35 0.43
CA ILE A 27 13.80 -12.59 0.24
C ILE A 27 13.56 -13.14 -1.16
N ILE A 28 12.79 -14.22 -1.23
CA ILE A 28 12.24 -14.74 -2.47
C ILE A 28 10.72 -14.58 -2.39
N VAL A 29 10.17 -13.83 -3.33
CA VAL A 29 8.73 -13.72 -3.55
C VAL A 29 8.34 -14.79 -4.55
N ASP A 30 7.49 -15.73 -4.13
CA ASP A 30 7.00 -16.84 -4.94
C ASP A 30 5.48 -16.94 -4.81
N GLY A 31 4.78 -16.49 -5.85
CA GLY A 31 3.33 -16.44 -5.89
C GLY A 31 2.77 -15.11 -5.38
N ILE A 32 1.92 -15.16 -4.37
CA ILE A 32 1.14 -13.98 -3.94
C ILE A 32 1.84 -13.24 -2.79
N TYR A 33 2.00 -11.93 -2.96
CA TYR A 33 2.68 -11.04 -2.02
C TYR A 33 1.93 -9.71 -1.88
N MET A 34 0.92 -9.69 -1.01
CA MET A 34 -0.02 -8.58 -0.93
C MET A 34 0.01 -7.95 0.46
N SER A 35 -0.65 -6.80 0.61
CA SER A 35 -0.94 -6.23 1.93
C SER A 35 0.32 -5.94 2.76
N ALA A 36 0.30 -6.30 4.03
CA ALA A 36 1.37 -6.08 4.98
C ALA A 36 2.70 -6.72 4.53
N CYS A 37 2.67 -7.83 3.80
CA CYS A 37 3.91 -8.41 3.28
C CYS A 37 4.57 -7.46 2.27
N ALA A 38 3.80 -6.94 1.30
CA ALA A 38 4.30 -6.01 0.30
C ALA A 38 4.76 -4.68 0.92
N LEU A 39 4.04 -4.16 1.91
CA LEU A 39 4.32 -2.86 2.52
C LEU A 39 5.42 -2.89 3.58
N TYR A 40 5.55 -3.96 4.36
CA TYR A 40 6.51 -3.97 5.48
C TYR A 40 7.71 -4.87 5.20
N ILE A 41 7.48 -6.05 4.63
CA ILE A 41 8.53 -7.06 4.48
C ILE A 41 9.37 -6.80 3.22
N LEU A 42 8.74 -6.45 2.10
CA LEU A 42 9.46 -6.17 0.85
C LEU A 42 10.53 -5.06 0.98
N PRO A 43 10.24 -3.87 1.57
CA PRO A 43 11.26 -2.82 1.69
C PRO A 43 12.34 -3.15 2.74
N ALA A 44 12.16 -4.20 3.55
CA ALA A 44 13.08 -4.53 4.63
C ALA A 44 14.41 -5.14 4.16
N SER A 45 14.51 -5.56 2.90
CA SER A 45 15.73 -6.16 2.32
C SER A 45 16.14 -5.47 1.02
N ASP A 46 17.45 -5.42 0.78
CA ASP A 46 18.02 -4.99 -0.50
C ASP A 46 18.19 -6.16 -1.48
N ASN A 47 18.02 -7.39 -0.98
CA ASN A 47 18.25 -8.61 -1.73
C ASN A 47 16.91 -9.35 -1.85
N VAL A 48 16.11 -8.90 -2.82
CA VAL A 48 14.79 -9.45 -3.13
C VAL A 48 14.81 -10.02 -4.55
N GLU A 49 14.36 -11.25 -4.71
CA GLU A 49 14.07 -11.88 -6.00
C GLU A 49 12.56 -12.13 -6.10
N ILE A 50 11.96 -11.69 -7.20
CA ILE A 50 10.56 -11.93 -7.51
C ILE A 50 10.48 -12.97 -8.62
N ARG A 51 9.88 -14.12 -8.32
CA ARG A 51 9.75 -15.23 -9.27
C ARG A 51 8.64 -14.96 -10.29
N ASP A 52 8.74 -15.64 -11.42
CA ASP A 52 7.79 -15.54 -12.52
C ASP A 52 6.34 -15.71 -12.06
N ASN A 53 5.45 -14.88 -12.64
CA ASN A 53 4.02 -14.83 -12.33
C ASN A 53 3.70 -14.46 -10.88
N SER A 54 4.66 -14.01 -10.07
CA SER A 54 4.36 -13.53 -8.72
C SER A 54 3.63 -12.19 -8.76
N ILE A 55 2.74 -11.96 -7.80
CA ILE A 55 1.98 -10.72 -7.66
C ILE A 55 2.47 -9.98 -6.44
N VAL A 56 2.94 -8.76 -6.63
CA VAL A 56 3.19 -7.80 -5.54
C VAL A 56 2.15 -6.69 -5.63
N SER A 57 1.33 -6.52 -4.59
CA SER A 57 0.30 -5.49 -4.58
C SER A 57 0.14 -4.81 -3.22
N PHE A 58 -0.32 -3.56 -3.28
CA PHE A 58 -0.47 -2.66 -2.16
C PHE A 58 -1.95 -2.35 -1.97
N HIS A 59 -2.37 -2.16 -0.72
CA HIS A 59 -3.67 -1.60 -0.39
C HIS A 59 -3.50 -0.47 0.64
N SER A 60 -4.60 0.08 1.16
CA SER A 60 -4.56 1.10 2.19
C SER A 60 -3.88 0.62 3.47
N SER A 61 -3.12 1.48 4.12
CA SER A 61 -2.53 1.14 5.42
C SER A 61 -2.60 2.34 6.35
N VAL A 62 -2.45 2.08 7.64
CA VAL A 62 -2.47 3.11 8.68
C VAL A 62 -1.54 4.30 8.34
N PRO A 63 -0.28 4.09 7.90
CA PRO A 63 0.58 5.19 7.50
C PRO A 63 0.04 6.02 6.31
N GLY A 64 -0.52 5.35 5.31
CA GLY A 64 -1.07 6.03 4.14
C GLY A 64 -2.31 6.84 4.50
N ILE A 65 -3.17 6.28 5.33
CA ILE A 65 -4.36 6.95 5.84
C ILE A 65 -3.98 8.21 6.62
N LEU A 66 -3.04 8.09 7.56
CA LEU A 66 -2.55 9.21 8.36
C LEU A 66 -2.05 10.36 7.48
N GLU A 67 -1.24 10.06 6.45
CA GLU A 67 -0.73 11.06 5.50
C GLU A 67 -1.84 11.65 4.61
N SER A 68 -2.81 10.83 4.17
CA SER A 68 -3.87 11.26 3.24
C SER A 68 -4.94 12.14 3.86
N VAL A 69 -5.22 11.99 5.16
CA VAL A 69 -6.24 12.80 5.86
C VAL A 69 -5.63 13.80 6.85
N TYR A 70 -4.30 13.93 6.88
CA TYR A 70 -3.63 14.90 7.76
C TYR A 70 -4.06 16.34 7.46
N ASP A 71 -4.30 16.68 6.19
CA ASP A 71 -4.78 18.01 5.80
C ASP A 71 -6.30 18.20 5.97
N SER A 72 -7.09 17.11 5.99
CA SER A 72 -8.51 17.16 6.36
C SER A 72 -8.75 17.10 7.88
N ALA A 73 -7.67 17.15 8.68
CA ALA A 73 -7.65 17.08 10.15
C ALA A 73 -8.29 18.27 10.88
N SER A 74 -9.17 19.04 10.24
CA SER A 74 -10.05 19.94 10.98
C SER A 74 -11.08 19.17 11.82
N TYR A 75 -11.35 17.89 11.50
CA TYR A 75 -12.45 17.13 12.09
C TYR A 75 -12.10 15.77 12.69
N ALA A 76 -10.92 15.17 12.47
CA ALA A 76 -10.66 13.78 12.89
C ALA A 76 -9.41 13.58 13.76
N ARG A 77 -9.52 12.69 14.76
CA ARG A 77 -8.41 12.24 15.62
C ARG A 77 -7.99 10.83 15.26
N PHE A 78 -6.72 10.55 15.52
CA PHE A 78 -6.14 9.21 15.40
C PHE A 78 -5.81 8.65 16.78
N GLU A 79 -5.95 7.34 16.94
CA GLU A 79 -5.47 6.65 18.12
C GLU A 79 -3.92 6.71 18.20
N GLU A 80 -3.37 6.78 19.42
CA GLU A 80 -1.93 6.89 19.64
C GLU A 80 -1.13 5.71 19.05
N ASN A 81 -1.70 4.50 19.12
CA ASN A 81 -1.13 3.28 18.56
C ASN A 81 -0.95 3.35 17.02
N TRP A 82 -1.83 4.04 16.30
CA TRP A 82 -1.73 4.25 14.84
C TRP A 82 -0.58 5.20 14.52
N ILE A 83 -0.48 6.28 15.30
CA ILE A 83 0.61 7.26 15.17
C ILE A 83 1.96 6.59 15.44
N GLU A 84 2.07 5.77 16.49
CA GLU A 84 3.29 5.02 16.80
C GLU A 84 3.65 4.03 15.69
N HIS A 85 2.65 3.28 15.19
CA HIS A 85 2.85 2.33 14.09
C HIS A 85 3.37 3.02 12.82
N ALA A 86 2.81 4.17 12.45
CA ALA A 86 3.27 4.93 11.28
C ALA A 86 4.67 5.50 11.48
N LYS A 87 5.03 5.98 12.67
CA LYS A 87 6.40 6.42 13.00
C LYS A 87 7.40 5.28 12.84
N ASN A 88 7.09 4.10 13.37
CA ASN A 88 7.96 2.93 13.27
C ASN A 88 8.11 2.45 11.82
N THR A 89 7.04 2.52 11.04
CA THR A 89 7.06 2.21 9.61
C THR A 89 7.90 3.21 8.83
N LYS A 90 7.74 4.51 9.08
CA LYS A 90 8.54 5.55 8.45
C LYS A 90 10.03 5.37 8.69
N LYS A 91 10.40 5.05 9.94
CA LYS A 91 11.79 4.75 10.32
C LYS A 91 12.35 3.55 9.56
N LEU A 92 11.56 2.49 9.35
CA LEU A 92 11.98 1.34 8.53
C LEU A 92 12.30 1.80 7.11
N TYR A 93 11.40 2.52 6.46
CA TYR A 93 11.57 3.02 5.10
C TYR A 93 12.79 3.95 4.95
N GLU A 94 12.94 4.91 5.86
CA GLU A 94 14.10 5.82 5.90
C GLU A 94 15.41 5.05 6.05
N THR A 95 15.46 4.05 6.94
CA THR A 95 16.65 3.21 7.17
C THR A 95 17.03 2.43 5.92
N ARG A 96 16.06 2.06 5.09
CA ARG A 96 16.26 1.28 3.86
C ARG A 96 16.43 2.14 2.61
N GLY A 97 16.34 3.47 2.74
CA GLY A 97 16.40 4.39 1.60
C GLY A 97 15.22 4.25 0.64
N VAL A 98 14.07 3.76 1.14
CA VAL A 98 12.82 3.64 0.39
C VAL A 98 11.94 4.83 0.72
N TYR A 99 11.39 5.49 -0.29
CA TYR A 99 10.53 6.64 -0.10
C TYR A 99 9.20 6.19 0.49
N PHE A 100 8.84 6.79 1.62
CA PHE A 100 7.61 6.50 2.36
C PHE A 100 6.32 6.84 1.57
N ARG A 101 6.45 7.60 0.48
CA ARG A 101 5.32 8.07 -0.33
C ARG A 101 4.43 6.96 -0.88
N ILE A 102 4.93 5.73 -1.04
CA ILE A 102 4.13 4.59 -1.52
C ILE A 102 2.83 4.39 -0.73
N PHE A 103 2.85 4.68 0.57
CA PHE A 103 1.68 4.57 1.42
C PHE A 103 0.59 5.55 1.01
N TYR A 104 0.94 6.82 0.81
CA TYR A 104 0.04 7.85 0.32
C TYR A 104 -0.43 7.58 -1.12
N ASP A 105 0.51 7.20 -1.99
CA ASP A 105 0.21 6.92 -3.39
C ASP A 105 -0.74 5.71 -3.52
N SER A 106 -0.62 4.70 -2.65
CA SER A 106 -1.55 3.56 -2.62
C SER A 106 -2.98 3.99 -2.32
N ILE A 107 -3.20 4.85 -1.32
CA ILE A 107 -4.54 5.36 -0.99
C ILE A 107 -5.15 6.09 -2.18
N LYS A 108 -4.36 6.94 -2.85
CA LYS A 108 -4.83 7.68 -4.02
C LYS A 108 -5.19 6.79 -5.19
N MET A 109 -4.39 5.77 -5.46
CA MET A 109 -4.65 4.84 -6.56
C MET A 109 -5.89 3.97 -6.31
N LEU A 110 -6.20 3.68 -5.04
CA LEU A 110 -7.36 2.85 -4.66
C LEU A 110 -8.68 3.62 -4.64
N ASP A 111 -8.60 4.96 -4.68
CA ASP A 111 -9.70 5.93 -4.68
C ASP A 111 -10.64 5.78 -3.48
N VAL A 112 -10.62 6.77 -2.59
CA VAL A 112 -11.41 6.76 -1.35
C VAL A 112 -12.87 7.09 -1.69
N SER A 113 -13.75 6.11 -1.50
CA SER A 113 -15.19 6.30 -1.65
C SER A 113 -15.75 7.21 -0.55
N CYS A 114 -15.49 6.86 0.72
CA CYS A 114 -15.89 7.66 1.87
C CYS A 114 -15.14 7.26 3.15
N ILE A 115 -15.22 8.10 4.18
CA ILE A 115 -14.69 7.85 5.53
C ILE A 115 -15.85 7.81 6.54
N GLU A 116 -15.87 6.79 7.40
CA GLU A 116 -16.74 6.72 8.56
C GLU A 116 -16.01 7.28 9.78
N ILE A 117 -16.67 8.20 10.48
CA ILE A 117 -16.17 8.86 11.68
C ILE A 117 -17.14 8.58 12.82
N ASP A 118 -16.64 8.31 14.02
CA ASP A 118 -17.47 8.08 15.22
C ASP A 118 -17.94 9.37 15.91
N GLU A 119 -18.70 9.24 16.99
CA GLU A 119 -19.24 10.36 17.77
C GLU A 119 -18.15 11.21 18.48
N PHE A 120 -16.95 10.67 18.62
CA PHE A 120 -15.79 11.32 19.21
C PHE A 120 -14.82 11.87 18.17
N ASN A 121 -15.24 11.90 16.90
CA ASN A 121 -14.43 12.36 15.78
C ASN A 121 -13.21 11.47 15.50
N TYR A 122 -13.24 10.18 15.79
CA TYR A 122 -12.20 9.23 15.34
C TYR A 122 -12.59 8.58 14.02
N ILE A 123 -11.60 8.38 13.14
CA ILE A 123 -11.78 7.58 11.93
C ILE A 123 -12.02 6.13 12.34
N ARG A 124 -13.20 5.62 12.00
CA ARG A 124 -13.57 4.22 12.26
C ARG A 124 -13.26 3.33 11.07
N ASN A 125 -13.65 3.74 9.86
CA ASN A 125 -13.45 2.99 8.64
C ASN A 125 -13.16 3.91 7.45
N ILE A 126 -12.44 3.38 6.47
CA ILE A 126 -12.22 4.02 5.17
C ILE A 126 -12.67 3.04 4.10
N TYR A 127 -13.56 3.49 3.24
CA TYR A 127 -14.12 2.68 2.16
C TYR A 127 -13.43 3.07 0.86
N LEU A 128 -12.88 2.09 0.16
CA LEU A 128 -12.15 2.28 -1.10
C LEU A 128 -12.96 1.71 -2.26
N ILE A 129 -12.78 2.28 -3.45
CA ILE A 129 -13.42 1.81 -4.70
C ILE A 129 -12.66 0.61 -5.29
N ARG A 130 -11.37 0.51 -4.99
CA ARG A 130 -10.50 -0.61 -5.36
C ARG A 130 -9.82 -1.17 -4.12
N GLU A 131 -9.50 -2.45 -4.17
CA GLU A 131 -8.86 -3.15 -3.06
C GLU A 131 -7.36 -3.24 -3.21
N MET A 132 -6.86 -3.42 -4.44
CA MET A 132 -5.44 -3.69 -4.67
C MET A 132 -4.86 -2.86 -5.81
N TRP A 133 -3.68 -2.29 -5.55
CA TRP A 133 -2.88 -1.54 -6.50
C TRP A 133 -1.58 -2.29 -6.81
N ILE A 134 -1.30 -2.49 -8.10
CA ILE A 134 -0.01 -2.99 -8.59
C ILE A 134 0.68 -1.82 -9.30
N SER A 135 1.81 -1.38 -8.75
CA SER A 135 2.58 -0.28 -9.35
C SER A 135 3.42 -0.75 -10.55
N SER A 136 3.97 0.19 -11.31
CA SER A 136 4.95 -0.10 -12.34
C SER A 136 6.33 -0.40 -11.75
N LYS A 137 7.12 -1.25 -12.43
CA LYS A 137 8.50 -1.57 -12.03
C LYS A 137 9.35 -0.32 -11.86
N LYS A 138 9.24 0.60 -12.82
CA LYS A 138 9.98 1.86 -12.82
C LYS A 138 9.65 2.72 -11.60
N TYR A 139 8.38 2.90 -11.27
CA TYR A 139 7.98 3.65 -10.09
C TYR A 139 8.62 3.04 -8.83
N MET A 140 8.50 1.73 -8.64
CA MET A 140 9.04 1.05 -7.45
C MET A 140 10.55 1.26 -7.30
N GLN A 141 11.29 1.21 -8.40
CA GLN A 141 12.73 1.48 -8.40
C GLN A 141 13.05 2.96 -8.14
N ASP A 142 12.28 3.88 -8.71
CA ASP A 142 12.46 5.33 -8.52
C ASP A 142 12.21 5.74 -7.04
N ILE A 143 11.32 5.03 -6.33
CA ILE A 143 11.08 5.23 -4.90
C ILE A 143 11.99 4.38 -3.99
N GLY A 144 13.01 3.72 -4.55
CA GLY A 144 14.10 3.09 -3.80
C GLY A 144 13.93 1.60 -3.49
N PHE A 145 12.87 0.92 -3.96
CA PHE A 145 12.78 -0.53 -3.82
C PHE A 145 13.86 -1.22 -4.67
N LYS A 146 14.53 -2.22 -4.09
CA LYS A 146 15.55 -3.02 -4.75
C LYS A 146 15.08 -4.46 -4.87
N PHE A 147 14.90 -4.91 -6.10
CA PHE A 147 14.54 -6.29 -6.41
C PHE A 147 15.04 -6.69 -7.80
N SER A 148 15.17 -7.99 -8.00
CA SER A 148 15.44 -8.63 -9.28
C SER A 148 14.29 -9.55 -9.69
N GLY A 149 14.29 -9.99 -10.95
CA GLY A 149 13.30 -10.93 -11.48
C GLY A 149 12.05 -10.25 -12.05
N TYR A 150 10.94 -10.96 -11.93
CA TYR A 150 9.66 -10.66 -12.55
C TYR A 150 9.00 -9.42 -11.93
N TRP A 151 8.41 -8.60 -12.79
CA TRP A 151 7.44 -7.59 -12.39
C TRP A 151 6.52 -7.35 -13.60
N PRO A 152 5.19 -7.28 -13.42
CA PRO A 152 4.29 -7.09 -14.55
C PRO A 152 4.53 -5.73 -15.24
N GLU A 153 4.62 -5.73 -16.56
CA GLU A 153 4.89 -4.52 -17.35
C GLU A 153 3.61 -3.91 -17.92
N ASN A 154 2.53 -4.68 -17.98
CA ASN A 154 1.26 -4.28 -18.57
C ASN A 154 0.06 -5.02 -17.94
N ASN A 155 -1.16 -4.60 -18.29
CA ASN A 155 -2.40 -5.22 -17.78
C ASN A 155 -2.52 -6.72 -18.12
N LYS A 156 -2.02 -7.14 -19.28
CA LYS A 156 -2.12 -8.54 -19.71
C LYS A 156 -1.29 -9.46 -18.81
N ASP A 157 -0.08 -9.04 -18.45
CA ASP A 157 0.79 -9.79 -17.53
C ASP A 157 0.11 -9.99 -16.16
N ILE A 158 -0.66 -8.99 -15.72
CA ILE A 158 -1.40 -9.01 -14.46
C ILE A 158 -2.61 -9.91 -14.55
N GLU A 159 -3.41 -9.80 -15.61
CA GLU A 159 -4.55 -10.69 -15.84
C GLU A 159 -4.12 -12.17 -15.87
N GLU A 160 -2.97 -12.46 -16.51
CA GLU A 160 -2.37 -13.78 -16.52
C GLU A 160 -1.98 -14.24 -15.12
N SER A 161 -1.26 -13.39 -14.36
CA SER A 161 -0.87 -13.70 -12.98
C SER A 161 -2.09 -13.91 -12.06
N ILE A 162 -3.11 -13.04 -12.15
CA ILE A 162 -4.37 -13.15 -11.39
C ILE A 162 -5.07 -14.47 -11.69
N LYS A 163 -5.08 -14.88 -12.96
CA LYS A 163 -5.68 -16.15 -13.39
C LYS A 163 -4.92 -17.35 -12.84
N ILE A 164 -3.58 -17.32 -12.88
CA ILE A 164 -2.72 -18.37 -12.31
C ILE A 164 -2.99 -18.54 -10.82
N HIS A 165 -3.12 -17.43 -10.09
CA HIS A 165 -3.33 -17.39 -8.63
C HIS A 165 -4.80 -17.45 -8.19
N LYS A 166 -5.75 -17.53 -9.14
CA LYS A 166 -7.20 -17.59 -8.89
C LYS A 166 -7.75 -16.41 -8.07
N LEU A 167 -7.24 -15.19 -8.33
CA LEU A 167 -7.60 -13.97 -7.58
C LEU A 167 -8.71 -13.12 -8.23
N GLY A 168 -9.61 -13.75 -9.01
CA GLY A 168 -10.59 -13.05 -9.85
C GLY A 168 -11.71 -12.31 -9.09
N CYS A 169 -11.82 -12.45 -7.78
CA CYS A 169 -12.84 -11.78 -6.95
C CYS A 169 -12.39 -10.42 -6.38
N ILE A 170 -11.11 -10.09 -6.48
CA ILE A 170 -10.53 -8.86 -5.95
C ILE A 170 -10.57 -7.78 -7.02
N SER A 171 -10.84 -6.54 -6.64
CA SER A 171 -10.76 -5.40 -7.57
C SER A 171 -9.33 -4.84 -7.64
N TRP A 172 -8.77 -4.81 -8.85
CA TRP A 172 -7.37 -4.44 -9.11
C TRP A 172 -7.26 -3.15 -9.91
N ILE A 173 -6.19 -2.40 -9.66
CA ILE A 173 -5.72 -1.31 -10.53
C ILE A 173 -4.21 -1.46 -10.78
N PHE A 174 -3.81 -1.31 -12.04
CA PHE A 174 -2.41 -1.33 -12.44
C PHE A 174 -1.92 0.03 -12.91
N GLY A 175 -0.67 0.34 -12.62
CA GLY A 175 0.03 1.51 -13.12
C GLY A 175 -0.10 2.70 -12.19
N GLY A 176 -0.20 3.92 -12.74
CA GLY A 176 -0.10 5.17 -11.99
C GLY A 176 1.31 5.74 -12.06
N SER A 177 1.44 6.94 -12.64
CA SER A 177 2.65 7.76 -12.56
C SER A 177 2.48 8.83 -11.47
N ILE A 178 3.59 9.44 -11.06
CA ILE A 178 3.58 10.65 -10.20
C ILE A 178 2.66 11.74 -10.79
N ASP A 179 2.56 11.83 -12.12
CA ASP A 179 1.70 12.81 -12.82
C ASP A 179 0.20 12.47 -12.77
N TYR A 180 -0.16 11.17 -12.77
CA TYR A 180 -1.53 10.73 -12.59
C TYR A 180 -2.05 11.11 -11.19
N ILE A 181 -1.17 11.00 -10.19
CA ILE A 181 -1.43 11.32 -8.79
C ILE A 181 -1.61 12.83 -8.56
N GLY A 182 -0.88 13.68 -9.29
CA GLY A 182 -1.05 15.14 -9.25
C GLY A 182 -2.41 15.61 -9.80
N ASN A 183 -2.97 14.90 -10.77
CA ASN A 183 -4.30 15.21 -11.31
C ASN A 183 -5.47 14.76 -10.42
N LEU A 184 -5.24 13.83 -9.48
CA LEU A 184 -6.23 13.40 -8.49
C LEU A 184 -6.39 14.41 -7.35
N GLU A 185 -5.35 15.19 -7.01
CA GLU A 185 -5.42 16.27 -6.00
C GLU A 185 -6.47 17.33 -6.34
N ALA A 186 -6.77 17.48 -7.63
CA ALA A 186 -7.73 18.45 -8.12
C ALA A 186 -9.20 17.97 -8.06
N LYS A 187 -9.48 16.68 -7.78
CA LYS A 187 -10.82 16.12 -8.11
C LYS A 187 -11.73 15.76 -6.95
N ASN A 188 -11.26 15.33 -5.78
CA ASN A 188 -12.17 14.83 -4.75
C ASN A 188 -11.81 15.36 -3.36
N GLY A 189 -12.66 16.23 -2.81
CA GLY A 189 -12.75 16.37 -1.36
C GLY A 189 -13.23 15.04 -0.77
N ILE A 190 -12.54 14.52 0.24
CA ILE A 190 -12.91 13.27 0.90
C ILE A 190 -14.27 13.43 1.59
N LYS A 191 -15.22 12.52 1.31
CA LYS A 191 -16.60 12.58 1.81
C LYS A 191 -16.79 11.73 3.07
N GLN A 192 -17.63 12.20 3.99
CA GLN A 192 -18.10 11.37 5.12
C GLN A 192 -19.19 10.41 4.63
N CYS A 193 -19.12 9.14 5.01
CA CYS A 193 -20.12 8.15 4.60
C CYS A 193 -21.53 8.57 5.04
N GLY A 194 -22.50 8.50 4.13
CA GLY A 194 -23.91 8.85 4.41
C GLY A 194 -24.27 10.32 4.21
N GLN A 195 -23.34 11.20 3.83
CA GLN A 195 -23.69 12.52 3.30
C GLN A 195 -24.07 12.40 1.82
N GLU A 196 -25.34 12.67 1.50
CA GLU A 196 -25.81 12.74 0.11
C GLU A 196 -25.03 13.81 -0.67
N ILE A 197 -24.64 13.44 -1.89
CA ILE A 197 -23.98 14.34 -2.81
C ILE A 197 -25.05 15.31 -3.34
N ASN A 198 -25.17 16.48 -2.74
CA ASN A 198 -25.81 17.60 -3.40
C ASN A 198 -24.83 18.17 -4.43
N ASP A 199 -24.70 17.48 -5.58
CA ASP A 199 -24.03 18.03 -6.75
C ASP A 199 -24.89 19.21 -7.26
N GLN A 200 -24.46 20.43 -6.94
CA GLN A 200 -24.93 21.66 -7.59
C GLN A 200 -24.09 21.97 -8.83
#